data_AF-A0A2E3S318-F1
#
_entry.id   AF-A0A2E3S318-F1
#
_cell.length_a   1.000
_cell.length_b   1.000
_cell.length_c   1.000
_cell.angle_alpha   90.00
_cell.angle_beta   90.00
_cell.angle_gamma   90.00
#
_symmetry.space_group_name_H-M   'P 1'
#
loop_
_entity.id
_entity.type
_entity.pdbx_description
1 polymer ?
#
loop_
_entity_poly.entity_id
_entity_poly.type
_entity_poly.pdbx_seq_one_letter_code
_entity_poly.pdbx_strand_id
1 'polypeptide(L)'
;MLPKTQGSGRLKGSFKSTPQKWVKHLIEPATLEAIFCDSKAKLAKGQDQNHLVEIANAVINETDALWAELEPEQPHYACHKGCSWCCHQNVSVTWPELLKVLSYVVKMKNKKSIPSLTKRIKIHSQKIAGKSSNQRFDKKLACAFLKGNRCTIHAARPLQCRGGFSEKEQYCRDLLENRTATQSKIRERTCVGKYLVAPKMIYNSAQLGLSQALDDENLDGNIYELTAAMAILMERVENKSLNSITPDDLAPALLTKSKGEYVTRTF
;
A
#
# COMPACT_ATOMS: atom_id res chain seq x y z
N MET A 1 42.69 -9.85 -13.17
CA MET A 1 42.21 -10.69 -12.05
C MET A 1 41.39 -9.81 -11.11
N LEU A 2 40.06 -9.97 -11.11
CA LEU A 2 39.17 -9.29 -10.16
C LEU A 2 39.02 -10.16 -8.90
N PRO A 3 38.93 -9.56 -7.69
CA PRO A 3 38.92 -10.32 -6.45
C PRO A 3 37.62 -11.11 -6.31
N LYS A 4 37.75 -12.41 -6.02
CA LYS A 4 36.63 -13.30 -5.66
C LYS A 4 36.02 -12.79 -4.34
N THR A 5 34.83 -12.21 -4.41
CA THR A 5 34.03 -11.93 -3.22
C THR A 5 33.62 -13.27 -2.60
N GLN A 6 34.12 -13.54 -1.38
CA GLN A 6 33.67 -14.67 -0.58
C GLN A 6 32.20 -14.45 -0.23
N GLY A 7 31.30 -15.10 -0.97
CA GLY A 7 29.87 -15.10 -0.67
C GLY A 7 29.65 -15.63 0.74
N SER A 8 29.02 -14.84 1.61
CA SER A 8 28.79 -15.23 3.00
C SER A 8 27.98 -16.53 3.03
N GLY A 9 28.61 -17.62 3.49
CA GLY A 9 27.97 -18.93 3.66
C GLY A 9 26.80 -18.94 4.65
N ARG A 10 26.48 -17.80 5.27
CA ARG A 10 25.41 -17.65 6.25
C ARG A 10 24.01 -17.53 5.63
N LEU A 11 23.84 -17.30 4.33
CA LEU A 11 22.49 -17.18 3.72
C LEU A 11 21.95 -18.48 3.11
N LYS A 12 22.76 -19.55 3.07
CA LYS A 12 22.32 -20.87 2.61
C LYS A 12 21.27 -21.42 3.59
N GLY A 13 20.04 -21.63 3.11
CA GLY A 13 18.91 -22.15 3.90
C GLY A 13 17.97 -21.08 4.49
N SER A 14 18.29 -19.78 4.39
CA SER A 14 17.41 -18.69 4.84
C SER A 14 16.22 -18.45 3.90
N PHE A 15 16.35 -18.90 2.66
CA PHE A 15 15.32 -18.84 1.64
C PHE A 15 14.65 -20.22 1.55
N LYS A 16 13.40 -20.32 2.05
CA LYS A 16 12.58 -21.54 1.92
C LYS A 16 12.09 -21.80 0.49
N SER A 17 12.39 -20.89 -0.44
CA SER A 17 12.16 -21.04 -1.86
C SER A 17 13.49 -20.89 -2.60
N THR A 18 13.77 -21.82 -3.50
CA THR A 18 14.93 -21.82 -4.40
C THR A 18 14.99 -20.48 -5.14
N PRO A 19 16.12 -19.76 -5.20
CA PRO A 19 16.25 -18.49 -5.95
C PRO A 19 15.71 -18.56 -7.39
N GLN A 20 15.77 -19.72 -8.06
CA GLN A 20 15.13 -19.94 -9.36
C GLN A 20 13.59 -19.86 -9.33
N LYS A 21 12.94 -20.27 -8.23
CA LYS A 21 11.51 -20.03 -8.00
C LYS A 21 11.21 -18.56 -7.75
N TRP A 22 12.14 -17.79 -7.16
CA TRP A 22 11.97 -16.34 -7.06
C TRP A 22 11.97 -15.68 -8.42
N VAL A 23 12.82 -16.11 -9.36
CA VAL A 23 12.79 -15.63 -10.76
C VAL A 23 11.47 -15.98 -11.47
N LYS A 24 10.81 -17.07 -11.07
CA LYS A 24 9.51 -17.49 -11.60
C LYS A 24 8.29 -16.77 -10.98
N HIS A 25 8.44 -16.15 -9.80
CA HIS A 25 7.35 -15.52 -9.02
C HIS A 25 7.62 -14.07 -8.58
N LEU A 26 8.79 -13.52 -8.91
CA LEU A 26 8.96 -12.11 -9.19
C LEU A 26 7.91 -11.75 -10.23
N ILE A 27 7.34 -10.54 -10.19
CA ILE A 27 6.64 -10.05 -11.37
C ILE A 27 7.64 -10.20 -12.50
N GLU A 28 7.32 -11.13 -13.41
CA GLU A 28 8.11 -11.39 -14.59
C GLU A 28 8.23 -10.04 -15.31
N PRO A 29 9.42 -9.62 -15.77
CA PRO A 29 9.60 -8.28 -16.32
C PRO A 29 8.54 -7.89 -17.36
N ALA A 30 8.08 -8.83 -18.20
CA ALA A 30 7.00 -8.58 -19.14
C ALA A 30 5.63 -8.38 -18.47
N THR A 31 5.37 -8.94 -17.29
CA THR A 31 4.17 -8.65 -16.48
C THR A 31 4.20 -7.23 -15.91
N LEU A 32 5.38 -6.75 -15.45
CA LEU A 32 5.53 -5.35 -15.02
C LEU A 32 5.39 -4.41 -16.21
N GLU A 33 6.05 -4.75 -17.32
CA GLU A 33 5.97 -4.04 -18.58
C GLU A 33 4.54 -4.02 -19.13
N ALA A 34 3.78 -5.11 -19.02
CA ALA A 34 2.38 -5.17 -19.42
C ALA A 34 1.52 -4.22 -18.59
N ILE A 35 1.63 -4.23 -17.25
CA ILE A 35 0.89 -3.30 -16.39
C ILE A 35 1.25 -1.84 -16.74
N PHE A 36 2.53 -1.57 -16.99
CA PHE A 36 3.01 -0.25 -17.40
C PHE A 36 2.42 0.16 -18.76
N CYS A 37 2.56 -0.67 -19.79
CA CYS A 37 2.03 -0.43 -21.14
C CYS A 37 0.51 -0.25 -21.14
N ASP A 38 -0.22 -1.07 -20.38
CA ASP A 38 -1.66 -0.96 -20.24
C ASP A 38 -2.06 0.33 -19.52
N SER A 39 -1.32 0.71 -18.47
CA SER A 39 -1.54 1.99 -17.78
C SER A 39 -1.34 3.18 -18.73
N LYS A 40 -0.28 3.18 -19.52
CA LYS A 40 -0.03 4.20 -20.56
C LYS A 40 -1.14 4.24 -21.61
N ALA A 41 -1.53 3.07 -22.13
CA ALA A 41 -2.58 2.97 -23.15
C ALA A 41 -3.94 3.47 -22.65
N LYS A 42 -4.24 3.31 -21.35
CA LYS A 42 -5.44 3.88 -20.74
C LYS A 42 -5.30 5.39 -20.49
N LEU A 43 -4.15 5.88 -20.04
CA LEU A 43 -3.88 7.31 -19.85
C LEU A 43 -4.00 8.10 -21.16
N ALA A 44 -3.61 7.52 -22.30
CA ALA A 44 -3.76 8.12 -23.61
C ALA A 44 -5.22 8.37 -24.03
N LYS A 45 -6.20 7.69 -23.40
CA LYS A 45 -7.64 7.84 -23.71
C LYS A 45 -8.32 8.96 -22.91
N GLY A 46 -7.72 9.38 -21.80
CA GLY A 46 -8.28 10.40 -20.93
C GLY A 46 -7.52 10.49 -19.61
N GLN A 47 -7.43 11.71 -19.07
CA GLN A 47 -6.63 12.02 -17.87
C GLN A 47 -7.43 12.78 -16.80
N ASP A 48 -8.74 12.96 -17.00
CA ASP A 48 -9.61 13.55 -15.96
C ASP A 48 -9.81 12.60 -14.77
N GLN A 49 -10.34 13.13 -13.68
CA GLN A 49 -10.50 12.37 -12.43
C GLN A 49 -11.32 11.09 -12.58
N ASN A 50 -12.33 11.05 -13.47
CA ASN A 50 -13.12 9.83 -13.68
C ASN A 50 -12.29 8.77 -14.40
N HIS A 51 -11.55 9.17 -15.45
CA HIS A 51 -10.62 8.27 -16.14
C HIS A 51 -9.53 7.73 -15.20
N LEU A 52 -8.97 8.56 -14.32
CA LEU A 52 -7.99 8.11 -13.33
C LEU A 52 -8.59 7.08 -12.34
N VAL A 53 -9.85 7.27 -11.92
CA VAL A 53 -10.55 6.27 -11.10
C VAL A 53 -10.73 4.96 -11.87
N GLU A 54 -11.07 5.02 -13.15
CA GLU A 54 -11.21 3.84 -14.01
C GLU A 54 -9.89 3.09 -14.18
N ILE A 55 -8.78 3.81 -14.41
CA ILE A 55 -7.43 3.24 -14.48
C ILE A 55 -7.08 2.53 -13.16
N ALA A 56 -7.31 3.18 -12.01
CA ALA A 56 -7.05 2.54 -10.72
C ALA A 56 -7.89 1.27 -10.50
N ASN A 57 -9.16 1.27 -10.94
CA ASN A 57 -10.00 0.08 -10.88
C ASN A 57 -9.48 -1.01 -11.81
N ALA A 58 -9.09 -0.68 -13.04
CA ALA A 58 -8.56 -1.63 -14.01
C ALA A 58 -7.29 -2.30 -13.47
N VAL A 59 -6.28 -1.52 -13.07
CA VAL A 59 -5.01 -2.04 -12.53
C VAL A 59 -5.25 -2.91 -11.31
N ILE A 60 -6.12 -2.49 -10.38
CA ILE A 60 -6.47 -3.29 -9.19
C ILE A 60 -7.15 -4.61 -9.59
N ASN A 61 -8.11 -4.59 -10.51
CA ASN A 61 -8.86 -5.78 -10.91
C ASN A 61 -7.96 -6.76 -11.69
N GLU A 62 -7.13 -6.26 -12.59
CA GLU A 62 -6.13 -7.06 -13.34
C GLU A 62 -5.12 -7.69 -12.36
N THR A 63 -4.65 -6.93 -11.37
CA THR A 63 -3.73 -7.44 -10.34
C THR A 63 -4.41 -8.44 -9.40
N ASP A 64 -5.66 -8.19 -9.00
CA ASP A 64 -6.46 -9.13 -8.19
C ASP A 64 -6.68 -10.45 -8.96
N ALA A 65 -6.92 -10.39 -10.28
CA ALA A 65 -7.09 -11.57 -11.15
C ALA A 65 -5.78 -12.36 -11.28
N LEU A 66 -4.66 -11.69 -11.54
CA LEU A 66 -3.33 -12.31 -11.53
C LEU A 66 -3.04 -12.99 -10.18
N TRP A 67 -3.36 -12.33 -9.07
CA TRP A 67 -3.21 -12.93 -7.75
C TRP A 67 -4.08 -14.18 -7.60
N ALA A 68 -5.34 -14.14 -8.05
CA ALA A 68 -6.26 -15.28 -7.95
C ALA A 68 -5.76 -16.51 -8.75
N GLU A 69 -5.05 -16.31 -9.86
CA GLU A 69 -4.42 -17.40 -10.62
C GLU A 69 -3.22 -18.01 -9.87
N LEU A 70 -2.43 -17.18 -9.20
CA LEU A 70 -1.21 -17.61 -8.51
C LEU A 70 -1.48 -18.14 -7.09
N GLU A 71 -2.54 -17.66 -6.45
CA GLU A 71 -2.90 -17.94 -5.06
C GLU A 71 -2.94 -19.45 -4.71
N PRO A 72 -3.50 -20.36 -5.54
CA PRO A 72 -3.52 -21.79 -5.25
C PRO A 72 -2.13 -22.42 -5.10
N GLU A 73 -1.09 -21.83 -5.70
CA GLU A 73 0.30 -22.28 -5.57
C GLU A 73 1.04 -21.66 -4.36
N GLN A 74 0.40 -20.74 -3.65
CA GLN A 74 1.00 -20.03 -2.52
C GLN A 74 0.67 -20.69 -1.17
N PRO A 75 1.51 -20.47 -0.14
CA PRO A 75 1.16 -20.87 1.22
C PRO A 75 -0.18 -20.25 1.65
N HIS A 76 -0.96 -20.99 2.45
CA HIS A 76 -2.13 -20.46 3.13
C HIS A 76 -1.81 -19.17 3.90
N TYR A 77 -2.73 -18.22 3.94
CA TYR A 77 -2.59 -16.95 4.65
C TYR A 77 -3.82 -16.60 5.49
N ALA A 78 -3.58 -15.89 6.60
CA ALA A 78 -4.60 -15.55 7.59
C ALA A 78 -5.28 -14.20 7.37
N CYS A 79 -4.93 -13.47 6.30
CA CYS A 79 -5.56 -12.20 5.98
C CYS A 79 -6.99 -12.40 5.49
N HIS A 80 -7.96 -11.78 6.16
CA HIS A 80 -9.36 -11.78 5.73
C HIS A 80 -10.03 -10.46 6.13
N LYS A 81 -11.25 -10.22 5.63
CA LYS A 81 -12.08 -9.10 6.09
C LYS A 81 -12.34 -9.26 7.60
N GLY A 82 -11.87 -8.31 8.40
CA GLY A 82 -11.93 -8.37 9.87
C GLY A 82 -10.57 -8.55 10.54
N CYS A 83 -9.52 -8.85 9.77
CA CYS A 83 -8.14 -8.71 10.23
C CYS A 83 -7.73 -7.22 10.24
N SER A 84 -7.12 -6.76 11.33
CA SER A 84 -6.78 -5.34 11.56
C SER A 84 -5.31 -5.07 11.84
N TRP A 85 -4.50 -6.10 12.00
CA TRP A 85 -3.11 -5.99 12.48
C TRP A 85 -2.25 -5.09 11.58
N CYS A 86 -2.33 -5.27 10.25
CA CYS A 86 -1.55 -4.48 9.30
C CYS A 86 -2.07 -3.05 9.11
N CYS A 87 -3.24 -2.69 9.65
CA CYS A 87 -3.84 -1.35 9.51
C CYS A 87 -3.18 -0.29 10.42
N HIS A 88 -2.00 -0.57 10.98
CA HIS A 88 -1.23 0.32 11.85
C HIS A 88 0.10 0.77 11.22
N GLN A 89 0.23 0.65 9.91
CA GLN A 89 1.40 1.07 9.13
C GLN A 89 1.05 2.20 8.15
N ASN A 90 2.06 2.86 7.58
CA ASN A 90 1.85 3.79 6.46
C ASN A 90 1.33 3.05 5.23
N VAL A 91 0.32 3.65 4.58
CA VAL A 91 -0.29 3.14 3.35
C VAL A 91 0.01 4.11 2.21
N SER A 92 0.97 3.76 1.36
CA SER A 92 1.26 4.34 0.06
C SER A 92 0.10 4.18 -0.90
N VAL A 93 -0.25 5.29 -1.55
CA VAL A 93 -1.24 5.36 -2.62
C VAL A 93 -0.75 6.31 -3.70
N THR A 94 -1.01 5.96 -4.96
CA THR A 94 -0.92 6.89 -6.10
C THR A 94 -2.13 7.82 -6.14
N TRP A 95 -2.07 8.88 -6.95
CA TRP A 95 -3.20 9.78 -7.18
C TRP A 95 -4.47 9.04 -7.68
N PRO A 96 -4.40 8.16 -8.70
CA PRO A 96 -5.54 7.33 -9.11
C PRO A 96 -6.13 6.46 -7.98
N GLU A 97 -5.29 5.80 -7.18
CA GLU A 97 -5.75 4.98 -6.05
C GLU A 97 -6.48 5.82 -5.00
N LEU A 98 -5.97 7.03 -4.75
CA LEU A 98 -6.56 7.97 -3.81
C LEU A 98 -7.93 8.47 -4.29
N LEU A 99 -8.05 8.86 -5.57
CA LEU A 99 -9.33 9.23 -6.18
C LEU A 99 -10.35 8.09 -6.12
N LYS A 100 -9.91 6.85 -6.33
CA LYS A 100 -10.77 5.67 -6.19
C LYS A 100 -11.28 5.50 -4.76
N VAL A 101 -10.43 5.68 -3.74
CA VAL A 101 -10.86 5.65 -2.33
C VAL A 101 -11.83 6.79 -2.04
N LEU A 102 -11.55 8.00 -2.51
CA LEU A 102 -12.45 9.15 -2.36
C LEU A 102 -13.82 8.87 -2.98
N SER A 103 -13.85 8.43 -4.24
CA SER A 103 -15.06 8.05 -4.98
C SER A 103 -15.89 7.01 -4.21
N TYR A 104 -15.22 6.01 -3.62
CA TYR A 104 -15.89 5.02 -2.78
C TYR A 104 -16.48 5.62 -1.49
N VAL A 105 -15.73 6.49 -0.81
CA VAL A 105 -16.17 7.15 0.44
C VAL A 105 -17.38 8.05 0.19
N VAL A 106 -17.35 8.88 -0.85
CA VAL A 106 -18.47 9.81 -1.15
C VAL A 106 -19.73 9.09 -1.64
N LYS A 107 -19.56 7.89 -2.23
CA LYS A 107 -20.67 7.01 -2.67
C LYS A 107 -21.17 6.05 -1.58
N MET A 108 -20.63 6.09 -0.35
CA MET A 108 -21.09 5.22 0.74
C MET A 108 -22.59 5.41 1.00
N LYS A 109 -23.33 4.30 1.07
CA LYS A 109 -24.80 4.28 1.25
C LYS A 109 -25.28 5.09 2.47
N ASN A 110 -24.50 5.10 3.56
CA ASN A 110 -24.83 5.87 4.75
C ASN A 110 -24.14 7.23 4.78
N LYS A 111 -24.71 8.21 4.06
CA LYS A 111 -24.21 9.59 4.04
C LYS A 111 -24.13 10.24 5.43
N LYS A 112 -24.99 9.82 6.39
CA LYS A 112 -24.94 10.31 7.79
C LYS A 112 -23.64 9.94 8.50
N SER A 113 -22.91 8.93 8.02
CA SER A 113 -21.62 8.52 8.58
C SER A 113 -20.43 9.33 8.07
N ILE A 114 -20.58 10.10 6.97
CA ILE A 114 -19.49 10.85 6.35
C ILE A 114 -18.89 11.89 7.31
N PRO A 115 -19.65 12.77 8.00
CA PRO A 115 -19.06 13.75 8.92
C PRO A 115 -18.24 13.10 10.05
N SER A 116 -18.73 11.96 10.58
CA SER A 116 -18.00 11.20 11.61
C SER A 116 -16.70 10.60 11.08
N LEU A 117 -16.69 10.19 9.80
CA LEU A 117 -15.50 9.69 9.12
C LEU A 117 -14.53 10.83 8.83
N THR A 118 -14.97 11.98 8.31
CA THR A 118 -14.11 13.16 8.08
C THR A 118 -13.41 13.59 9.37
N LYS A 119 -14.17 13.72 10.47
CA LYS A 119 -13.60 14.09 11.78
C LYS A 119 -12.53 13.09 12.23
N ARG A 120 -12.77 11.79 12.06
CA ARG A 120 -11.79 10.75 12.39
C ARG A 120 -10.56 10.80 11.48
N ILE A 121 -10.74 10.99 10.17
CA ILE A 121 -9.62 11.14 9.23
C ILE A 121 -8.73 12.30 9.65
N LYS A 122 -9.32 13.47 9.95
CA LYS A 122 -8.59 14.66 10.44
C LYS A 122 -7.83 14.41 11.74
N ILE A 123 -8.45 13.77 12.72
CA ILE A 123 -7.79 13.43 14.00
C ILE A 123 -6.64 12.43 13.78
N HIS A 124 -6.86 11.42 12.94
CA HIS A 124 -5.85 10.39 12.70
C HIS A 124 -4.68 10.93 11.87
N SER A 125 -4.93 11.79 10.87
CA SER A 125 -3.86 12.40 10.06
C SER A 125 -2.89 13.20 10.93
N GLN A 126 -3.41 14.00 11.87
CA GLN A 126 -2.59 14.72 12.87
C GLN A 126 -1.76 13.77 13.74
N LYS A 127 -2.35 12.65 14.17
CA LYS A 127 -1.64 11.65 15.00
C LYS A 127 -0.52 10.96 14.25
N ILE A 128 -0.72 10.63 12.97
CA ILE A 128 0.28 9.89 12.18
C ILE A 128 1.34 10.78 11.52
N ALA A 129 1.13 12.10 11.49
CA ALA A 129 2.05 13.05 10.86
C ALA A 129 3.50 12.83 11.36
N GLY A 130 4.42 12.75 10.40
CA GLY A 130 5.85 12.55 10.60
C GLY A 130 6.23 11.18 11.16
N LYS A 131 5.32 10.19 11.18
CA LYS A 131 5.59 8.87 11.77
C LYS A 131 5.86 7.81 10.73
N SER A 132 6.86 6.98 11.01
CA SER A 132 7.12 5.78 10.22
C SER A 132 6.14 4.66 10.55
N SER A 133 6.09 3.63 9.70
CA SER A 133 5.31 2.42 10.00
C SER A 133 5.73 1.79 11.33
N ASN A 134 7.02 1.74 11.65
CA ASN A 134 7.50 1.20 12.92
C ASN A 134 7.00 2.04 14.11
N GLN A 135 7.09 3.37 14.02
CA GLN A 135 6.57 4.26 15.07
C GLN A 135 5.04 4.16 15.22
N ARG A 136 4.31 3.94 14.12
CA ARG A 136 2.86 3.71 14.16
C ARG A 136 2.51 2.36 14.77
N PHE A 137 3.27 1.29 14.49
CA PHE A 137 3.13 0.01 15.19
C PHE A 137 3.38 0.18 16.69
N ASP A 138 4.50 0.80 17.09
CA ASP A 138 4.86 0.99 18.51
C ASP A 138 3.79 1.77 19.29
N LYS A 139 3.21 2.79 18.64
CA LYS A 139 2.15 3.63 19.21
C LYS A 139 0.73 3.11 18.93
N LYS A 140 0.59 1.96 18.28
CA LYS A 140 -0.68 1.34 17.83
C LYS A 140 -1.60 2.34 17.12
N LEU A 141 -1.02 3.18 16.25
CA LEU A 141 -1.74 4.21 15.50
C LEU A 141 -2.39 3.64 14.24
N ALA A 142 -3.68 3.35 14.34
CA ALA A 142 -4.48 2.82 13.25
C ALA A 142 -4.73 3.82 12.12
N CYS A 143 -4.83 3.30 10.90
CA CYS A 143 -5.41 3.98 9.74
C CYS A 143 -6.82 4.49 10.06
N ALA A 144 -7.18 5.67 9.56
CA ALA A 144 -8.48 6.29 9.83
C ALA A 144 -9.68 5.46 9.39
N PHE A 145 -9.49 4.53 8.44
CA PHE A 145 -10.55 3.66 7.93
C PHE A 145 -10.75 2.39 8.77
N LEU A 146 -9.95 2.16 9.82
CA LEU A 146 -10.19 1.06 10.74
C LEU A 146 -11.28 1.42 11.76
N LYS A 147 -12.35 0.62 11.83
CA LYS A 147 -13.43 0.75 12.83
C LYS A 147 -13.79 -0.63 13.40
N GLY A 148 -13.55 -0.85 14.70
CA GLY A 148 -13.88 -2.11 15.38
C GLY A 148 -13.29 -3.33 14.66
N ASN A 149 -11.98 -3.30 14.40
CA ASN A 149 -11.22 -4.30 13.65
C ASN A 149 -11.63 -4.52 12.18
N ARG A 150 -12.50 -3.68 11.62
CA ARG A 150 -12.90 -3.77 10.22
C ARG A 150 -12.50 -2.53 9.45
N CYS A 151 -11.85 -2.73 8.31
CA CYS A 151 -11.60 -1.66 7.36
C CYS A 151 -12.92 -1.24 6.69
N THR A 152 -13.33 0.01 6.90
CA THR A 152 -14.58 0.56 6.33
C THR A 152 -14.52 0.72 4.81
N ILE A 153 -13.30 0.74 4.25
CA ILE A 153 -13.05 0.79 2.81
C ILE A 153 -12.49 -0.54 2.27
N HIS A 154 -12.78 -1.68 2.91
CA HIS A 154 -12.20 -2.98 2.52
C HIS A 154 -12.35 -3.28 1.01
N ALA A 155 -13.50 -2.94 0.42
CA ALA A 155 -13.76 -3.12 -1.01
C ALA A 155 -12.97 -2.16 -1.91
N ALA A 156 -12.62 -0.97 -1.39
CA ALA A 156 -11.85 0.04 -2.10
C ALA A 156 -10.37 0.08 -1.70
N ARG A 157 -9.85 -0.95 -1.02
CA ARG A 157 -8.45 -0.99 -0.58
C ARG A 157 -7.48 -0.64 -1.73
N PRO A 158 -6.46 0.19 -1.48
CA PRO A 158 -5.35 0.40 -2.40
C PRO A 158 -4.50 -0.86 -2.58
N LEU A 159 -3.63 -0.86 -3.60
CA LEU A 159 -2.71 -1.94 -3.96
C LEU A 159 -1.86 -2.37 -2.76
N GLN A 160 -1.24 -1.43 -2.01
CA GLN A 160 -0.42 -1.81 -0.85
C GLN A 160 -1.20 -2.62 0.20
N CYS A 161 -2.48 -2.29 0.41
CA CYS A 161 -3.35 -2.97 1.38
C CYS A 161 -3.80 -4.36 0.91
N ARG A 162 -3.63 -4.68 -0.36
CA ARG A 162 -4.04 -5.95 -0.97
C ARG A 162 -2.94 -7.00 -0.97
N GLY A 163 -1.66 -6.63 -0.92
CA GLY A 163 -0.54 -7.58 -0.87
C GLY A 163 0.00 -7.89 0.52
N GLY A 164 -0.59 -7.33 1.58
CA GLY A 164 -0.08 -7.40 2.96
C GLY A 164 -0.45 -8.67 3.71
N PHE A 165 0.02 -9.84 3.27
CA PHE A 165 -0.40 -11.13 3.82
C PHE A 165 0.65 -11.78 4.73
N SER A 166 0.19 -12.56 5.70
CA SER A 166 1.05 -13.47 6.47
C SER A 166 0.36 -14.80 6.67
N GLU A 167 1.15 -15.87 6.74
CA GLU A 167 0.67 -17.25 6.89
C GLU A 167 -0.16 -17.44 8.17
N LYS A 168 0.17 -16.65 9.21
CA LYS A 168 -0.43 -16.77 10.53
C LYS A 168 -0.82 -15.39 11.07
N GLU A 169 -2.04 -15.27 11.58
CA GLU A 169 -2.51 -14.04 12.23
C GLU A 169 -1.61 -13.64 13.40
N GLN A 170 -1.17 -14.62 14.19
CA GLN A 170 -0.28 -14.40 15.32
C GLN A 170 1.01 -13.66 14.93
N TYR A 171 1.54 -13.89 13.73
CA TYR A 171 2.72 -13.17 13.26
C TYR A 171 2.43 -11.68 13.04
N CYS A 172 1.29 -11.34 12.45
CA CYS A 172 0.87 -9.95 12.30
C CYS A 172 0.58 -9.29 13.66
N ARG A 173 -0.04 -10.04 14.58
CA ARG A 173 -0.27 -9.61 15.96
C ARG A 173 1.04 -9.31 16.68
N ASP A 174 2.01 -10.21 16.61
CA ASP A 174 3.32 -10.06 17.24
C ASP A 174 4.10 -8.87 16.66
N LEU A 175 3.91 -8.55 15.38
CA LEU A 175 4.48 -7.35 14.76
C LEU A 175 3.84 -6.05 15.27
N LEU A 176 2.58 -6.07 15.69
CA LEU A 176 1.90 -4.91 16.29
C LEU A 176 2.19 -4.81 17.80
N GLU A 177 2.12 -5.93 18.51
CA GLU A 177 2.18 -5.96 19.98
C GLU A 177 3.62 -6.03 20.51
N ASN A 178 4.51 -6.72 19.79
CA ASN A 178 5.88 -7.03 20.24
C ASN A 178 6.94 -6.78 19.14
N ARG A 179 6.75 -5.73 18.34
CA ARG A 179 7.52 -5.46 17.10
C ARG A 179 9.01 -5.68 17.22
N THR A 180 9.67 -5.02 18.18
CA THR A 180 11.13 -5.07 18.33
C THR A 180 11.63 -6.49 18.59
N ALA A 181 10.96 -7.22 19.49
CA ALA A 181 11.30 -8.61 19.79
C ALA A 181 11.09 -9.51 18.56
N THR A 182 9.96 -9.34 17.87
CA THR A 182 9.63 -10.10 16.65
C THR A 182 10.64 -9.84 15.54
N GLN A 183 11.01 -8.59 15.28
CA GLN A 183 12.00 -8.20 14.28
C GLN A 183 13.42 -8.68 14.65
N SER A 184 13.80 -8.63 15.93
CA SER A 184 15.09 -9.17 16.37
C SER A 184 15.18 -10.67 16.19
N LYS A 185 14.13 -11.44 16.53
CA LYS A 185 14.09 -12.89 16.27
C LYS A 185 14.27 -13.24 14.79
N ILE A 186 13.73 -12.43 13.88
CA ILE A 186 13.92 -12.61 12.43
C ILE A 186 15.37 -12.29 12.03
N ARG A 187 15.92 -11.16 12.50
CA ARG A 187 17.30 -10.74 12.20
C ARG A 187 18.34 -11.74 12.70
N GLU A 188 18.14 -12.23 13.92
CA GLU A 188 18.95 -13.26 14.58
C GLU A 188 18.65 -14.67 14.06
N ARG A 189 17.61 -14.81 13.23
CA ARG A 189 17.18 -16.06 12.59
C ARG A 189 16.76 -17.15 13.57
N THR A 190 16.32 -16.74 14.74
CA THR A 190 15.68 -17.61 15.73
C THR A 190 14.19 -17.84 15.41
N CYS A 191 13.63 -17.12 14.44
CA CYS A 191 12.30 -17.34 13.87
C CYS A 191 12.30 -17.11 12.36
N VAL A 192 11.49 -17.88 11.63
CA VAL A 192 11.23 -17.67 10.20
C VAL A 192 10.07 -16.70 10.04
N GLY A 193 10.29 -15.58 9.35
CA GLY A 193 9.23 -14.63 9.01
C GLY A 193 8.09 -15.32 8.26
N LYS A 194 6.85 -14.98 8.62
CA LYS A 194 5.63 -15.57 8.05
C LYS A 194 4.93 -14.66 7.04
N TYR A 195 5.60 -13.61 6.60
CA TYR A 195 5.09 -12.68 5.61
C TYR A 195 5.18 -13.28 4.20
N LEU A 196 4.09 -13.21 3.43
CA LEU A 196 4.08 -13.72 2.06
C LEU A 196 4.68 -12.66 1.13
N VAL A 197 5.80 -13.00 0.50
CA VAL A 197 6.52 -12.06 -0.36
C VAL A 197 5.87 -11.93 -1.73
N ALA A 198 5.43 -13.04 -2.36
CA ALA A 198 4.82 -13.03 -3.69
C ALA A 198 3.66 -12.01 -3.84
N PRO A 199 2.59 -12.03 -3.03
CA PRO A 199 1.50 -11.05 -3.14
C PRO A 199 2.03 -9.63 -2.93
N LYS A 200 2.94 -9.42 -1.96
CA LYS A 200 3.52 -8.09 -1.72
C LYS A 200 4.24 -7.56 -2.95
N MET A 201 5.03 -8.39 -3.62
CA MET A 201 5.72 -8.01 -4.84
C MET A 201 4.73 -7.70 -5.95
N ILE A 202 3.72 -8.55 -6.14
CA ILE A 202 2.70 -8.38 -7.19
C ILE A 202 2.02 -7.02 -7.09
N TYR A 203 1.42 -6.70 -5.94
CA TYR A 203 0.72 -5.44 -5.76
C TYR A 203 1.65 -4.22 -5.72
N ASN A 204 2.89 -4.36 -5.20
CA ASN A 204 3.85 -3.27 -5.20
C ASN A 204 4.34 -2.92 -6.61
N SER A 205 4.62 -3.90 -7.46
CA SER A 205 5.07 -3.58 -8.83
C SER A 205 3.91 -3.05 -9.67
N ALA A 206 2.67 -3.47 -9.44
CA ALA A 206 1.50 -2.82 -10.05
C ALA A 206 1.40 -1.34 -9.66
N GLN A 207 1.63 -1.01 -8.38
CA GLN A 207 1.65 0.38 -7.90
C GLN A 207 2.80 1.18 -8.53
N LEU A 208 3.98 0.56 -8.66
CA LEU A 208 5.14 1.16 -9.31
C LEU A 208 4.89 1.41 -10.80
N GLY A 209 4.34 0.44 -11.53
CA GLY A 209 4.01 0.58 -12.95
C GLY A 209 3.00 1.69 -13.20
N LEU A 210 1.97 1.79 -12.36
CA LEU A 210 0.99 2.88 -12.42
C LEU A 210 1.63 4.25 -12.10
N SER A 211 2.47 4.33 -11.08
CA SER A 211 3.22 5.55 -10.72
C SER A 211 4.14 6.01 -11.86
N GLN A 212 4.92 5.10 -12.44
CA GLN A 212 5.80 5.41 -13.57
C GLN A 212 5.02 5.83 -14.83
N ALA A 213 3.89 5.19 -15.11
CA ALA A 213 3.04 5.56 -16.25
C ALA A 213 2.46 6.97 -16.10
N LEU A 214 2.18 7.43 -14.87
CA LEU A 214 1.76 8.82 -14.61
C LEU A 214 2.89 9.80 -14.87
N ASP A 215 4.10 9.52 -14.35
CA ASP A 215 5.27 10.38 -14.56
C ASP A 215 5.61 10.54 -16.05
N ASP A 216 5.57 9.45 -16.82
CA ASP A 216 5.80 9.43 -18.27
C ASP A 216 4.82 10.29 -19.06
N GLU A 217 3.61 10.47 -18.54
CA GLU A 217 2.56 11.30 -19.14
C GLU A 217 2.53 12.72 -18.54
N ASN A 218 3.58 13.11 -17.81
CA ASN A 218 3.69 14.39 -17.09
C ASN A 218 2.55 14.64 -16.10
N LEU A 219 2.00 13.56 -15.55
CA LEU A 219 1.04 13.58 -14.45
C LEU A 219 1.76 13.31 -13.13
N ASP A 220 1.02 13.45 -12.04
CA ASP A 220 1.56 13.22 -10.70
C ASP A 220 1.71 11.73 -10.38
N GLY A 221 2.93 11.20 -10.58
CA GLY A 221 3.32 9.85 -10.16
C GLY A 221 3.78 9.75 -8.71
N ASN A 222 3.63 10.79 -7.88
CA ASN A 222 4.05 10.74 -6.49
C ASN A 222 3.24 9.73 -5.66
N ILE A 223 3.84 9.37 -4.53
CA ILE A 223 3.26 8.45 -3.55
C ILE A 223 2.89 9.21 -2.27
N TYR A 224 1.65 9.02 -1.84
CA TYR A 224 1.05 9.69 -0.70
C TYR A 224 0.71 8.72 0.43
N GLU A 225 0.63 9.20 1.67
CA GLU A 225 0.04 8.45 2.77
C GLU A 225 -1.48 8.61 2.75
N LEU A 226 -2.20 7.48 2.68
CA LEU A 226 -3.65 7.43 2.50
C LEU A 226 -4.44 8.28 3.51
N THR A 227 -4.14 8.17 4.80
CA THR A 227 -4.88 8.88 5.85
C THR A 227 -4.62 10.39 5.79
N ALA A 228 -3.37 10.79 5.54
CA ALA A 228 -2.99 12.19 5.39
C ALA A 228 -3.64 12.80 4.13
N ALA A 229 -3.55 12.12 2.99
CA ALA A 229 -4.09 12.62 1.72
C ALA A 229 -5.62 12.69 1.75
N MET A 230 -6.28 11.69 2.33
CA MET A 230 -7.74 11.73 2.51
C MET A 230 -8.20 12.83 3.45
N ALA A 231 -7.38 13.29 4.40
CA ALA A 231 -7.74 14.44 5.24
C ALA A 231 -7.88 15.72 4.41
N ILE A 232 -6.94 15.94 3.48
CA ILE A 232 -6.94 17.08 2.55
C ILE A 232 -8.13 16.98 1.60
N LEU A 233 -8.35 15.81 0.99
CA LEU A 233 -9.45 15.61 0.04
C LEU A 233 -10.82 15.78 0.67
N MET A 234 -11.04 15.26 1.87
CA MET A 234 -12.33 15.38 2.53
C MET A 234 -12.65 16.83 2.90
N GLU A 235 -11.64 17.62 3.26
CA GLU A 235 -11.80 19.07 3.48
C GLU A 235 -12.17 19.81 2.18
N ARG A 236 -11.53 19.46 1.05
CA ARG A 236 -11.90 20.00 -0.27
C ARG A 236 -13.33 19.63 -0.68
N VAL A 237 -13.79 18.41 -0.37
CA VAL A 237 -15.18 17.99 -0.59
C VAL A 237 -16.15 18.82 0.25
N GLU A 238 -15.87 19.03 1.54
CA GLU A 238 -16.71 19.85 2.42
C GLU A 238 -16.81 21.30 1.92
N ASN A 239 -15.70 21.82 1.39
CA ASN A 239 -15.62 23.18 0.83
C ASN A 239 -16.06 23.28 -0.65
N LYS A 240 -16.60 22.21 -1.25
CA LYS A 240 -17.02 22.15 -2.67
C LYS A 240 -15.92 22.61 -3.66
N SER A 241 -14.66 22.36 -3.33
CA SER A 241 -13.47 22.78 -4.10
C SER A 241 -12.63 21.60 -4.60
N LEU A 242 -13.23 20.41 -4.74
CA LEU A 242 -12.51 19.22 -5.19
C LEU A 242 -11.97 19.36 -6.64
N ASN A 243 -12.68 20.09 -7.49
CA ASN A 243 -12.29 20.26 -8.90
C ASN A 243 -11.06 21.17 -9.08
N SER A 244 -10.67 21.92 -8.06
CA SER A 244 -9.51 22.82 -8.10
C SER A 244 -8.26 22.21 -7.46
N ILE A 245 -8.30 20.93 -7.07
CA ILE A 245 -7.16 20.32 -6.39
C ILE A 245 -6.03 20.04 -7.37
N THR A 246 -4.81 20.39 -6.97
CA THR A 246 -3.59 20.05 -7.70
C THR A 246 -2.75 19.07 -6.88
N PRO A 247 -1.78 18.39 -7.52
CA PRO A 247 -0.77 17.60 -6.80
C PRO A 247 -0.08 18.37 -5.66
N ASP A 248 0.17 19.66 -5.82
CA ASP A 248 0.80 20.51 -4.81
C ASP A 248 -0.02 20.61 -3.52
N ASP A 249 -1.35 20.58 -3.61
CA ASP A 249 -2.23 20.54 -2.43
C ASP A 249 -1.98 19.30 -1.56
N LEU A 250 -1.51 18.21 -2.17
CA LEU A 250 -1.21 16.94 -1.49
C LEU A 250 0.22 16.86 -0.95
N ALA A 251 1.04 17.91 -1.13
CA ALA A 251 2.41 17.95 -0.63
C ALA A 251 2.58 17.55 0.86
N PRO A 252 1.67 17.92 1.79
CA PRO A 252 1.75 17.46 3.18
C PRO A 252 1.58 15.95 3.38
N ALA A 253 0.93 15.28 2.42
CA ALA A 253 0.69 13.85 2.46
C ALA A 253 1.76 13.02 1.74
N LEU A 254 2.73 13.65 1.06
CA LEU A 254 3.81 12.95 0.38
C LEU A 254 4.56 12.04 1.34
N LEU A 255 4.81 10.80 0.92
CA LEU A 255 5.67 9.88 1.65
C LEU A 255 7.12 10.10 1.22
N THR A 256 7.93 10.63 2.13
CA THR A 256 9.36 10.86 1.92
C THR A 256 10.20 9.98 2.83
N LYS A 257 11.45 9.74 2.45
CA LYS A 257 12.38 8.93 3.23
C LYS A 257 13.11 9.80 4.25
N SER A 258 12.92 9.51 5.53
CA SER A 258 13.62 10.15 6.66
C SER A 258 14.28 9.09 7.52
N LYS A 259 15.59 9.19 7.74
CA LYS A 259 16.39 8.21 8.51
C LYS A 259 16.18 6.75 8.06
N GLY A 260 15.97 6.53 6.77
CA GLY A 260 15.76 5.20 6.19
C GLY A 260 14.32 4.69 6.20
N GLU A 261 13.38 5.42 6.82
CA GLU A 261 11.97 5.05 6.91
C GLU A 261 11.08 6.02 6.12
N TYR A 262 9.95 5.53 5.60
CA TYR A 262 8.96 6.40 4.96
C TYR A 262 8.08 7.06 6.01
N VAL A 263 8.00 8.39 5.95
CA VAL A 263 7.17 9.24 6.82
C VAL A 263 6.40 10.23 5.94
N THR A 264 5.29 10.78 6.44
CA THR A 264 4.67 11.93 5.76
C THR A 264 5.62 13.12 5.83
N ARG A 265 5.67 13.93 4.78
CA ARG A 265 6.45 15.17 4.75
C ARG A 265 6.03 16.07 5.92
N THR A 266 6.97 16.37 6.81
CA THR A 266 6.81 17.40 7.86
C THR A 266 7.42 18.69 7.34
N PHE A 267 6.66 19.77 7.38
CA PHE A 267 7.17 21.12 7.17
C PHE A 267 7.78 21.67 8.47
#